data_AF-A0A9K3PTR6-F1
#
_entry.id   AF-A0A9K3PTR6-F1
#
_cell.length_a   1.000
_cell.length_b   1.000
_cell.length_c   1.000
_cell.angle_alpha   90.00
_cell.angle_beta   90.00
_cell.angle_gamma   90.00
#
_symmetry.space_group_name_H-M   'P 1'
#
loop_
_entity.id
_entity.type
_entity.pdbx_description
1 polymer ?
#
loop_
_entity_poly.entity_id
_entity_poly.type
_entity_poly.pdbx_seq_one_letter_code
_entity_poly.pdbx_strand_id
1 'polypeptide(L)'
;MSDRNCCKPGSCCCCENGGIERSPYGGDVKRRSICCDCCCKSCLPYDDAYMITAQFLSILAFLVSWIWYVTFILGAAAMIILQVAWCCRVGRAGLIWTVVISGLASVGCFVAGTLMILTWDGDTWCDVFTMQSSFDGSWYEYYQSDSCNEGAWAAVAFVAGVLWAATGTYVMIFLVSGRHARSLDVRSEQHEHDVDVGVIPLPIPPHVPPPGQSNRRLSPSTAEETDIVLNDGYQELMAKV
;
A
#
# COMPACT_ATOMS: atom_id res chain seq x y z
N MET A 1 34.12 -20.99 -1.61
CA MET A 1 32.99 -21.41 -0.77
C MET A 1 32.72 -20.28 0.20
N SER A 2 31.64 -19.54 -0.04
CA SER A 2 31.27 -18.33 0.70
C SER A 2 29.89 -18.62 1.30
N ASP A 3 29.89 -18.88 2.60
CA ASP A 3 28.69 -19.21 3.36
C ASP A 3 27.77 -18.00 3.44
N ARG A 4 26.72 -18.02 2.61
CA ARG A 4 25.60 -17.11 2.73
C ARG A 4 24.76 -17.55 3.92
N ASN A 5 25.12 -17.02 5.09
CA ASN A 5 24.29 -17.06 6.28
C ASN A 5 22.95 -16.36 5.95
N CYS A 6 21.93 -17.19 5.71
CA CYS A 6 20.55 -16.76 5.61
C CYS A 6 20.13 -16.15 6.96
N CYS A 7 19.52 -14.97 6.88
CA CYS A 7 19.02 -14.20 8.00
C CYS A 7 18.21 -15.06 8.98
N LYS A 8 18.54 -14.97 10.28
CA LYS A 8 17.67 -15.47 11.34
C LYS A 8 16.39 -14.63 11.38
N PRO A 9 15.22 -15.25 11.59
CA PRO A 9 14.00 -14.50 11.91
C PRO A 9 14.24 -13.77 13.24
N GLY A 10 14.26 -12.43 13.18
CA GLY A 10 14.47 -11.56 14.35
C GLY A 10 15.69 -10.64 14.31
N SER A 11 16.53 -10.67 13.27
CA SER A 11 17.64 -9.72 13.12
C SER A 11 17.49 -8.87 11.86
N CYS A 12 17.10 -7.60 12.02
CA CYS A 12 17.09 -6.61 10.94
C CYS A 12 18.52 -6.15 10.63
N CYS A 13 19.10 -6.63 9.53
CA CYS A 13 20.48 -6.38 9.13
C CYS A 13 20.71 -5.05 8.37
N CYS A 14 20.27 -3.88 8.89
CA CYS A 14 20.51 -2.58 8.21
C CYS A 14 21.01 -1.43 9.09
N CYS A 15 21.69 -1.70 10.21
CA CYS A 15 22.53 -0.68 10.86
C CYS A 15 23.88 -1.32 11.23
N GLU A 16 24.71 -1.65 10.24
CA GLU A 16 26.11 -2.02 10.50
C GLU A 16 26.97 -0.74 10.47
N ASN A 17 27.26 -0.24 11.67
CA ASN A 17 28.39 0.61 12.04
C ASN A 17 28.67 1.88 11.19
N GLY A 18 27.77 2.86 11.27
CA GLY A 18 28.17 4.26 11.11
C GLY A 18 29.04 4.69 12.29
N GLY A 19 30.36 4.67 12.11
CA GLY A 19 31.33 5.15 13.09
C GLY A 19 30.96 6.54 13.61
N ILE A 20 31.03 6.72 14.93
CA ILE A 20 30.82 7.99 15.60
C ILE A 20 32.02 8.89 15.31
N GLU A 21 32.03 9.60 14.18
CA GLU A 21 32.85 10.79 14.05
C GLU A 21 32.25 11.88 14.94
N ARG A 22 32.94 12.16 16.06
CA ARG A 22 32.68 13.32 16.91
C ARG A 22 33.07 14.57 16.13
N SER A 23 32.10 15.42 15.81
CA SER A 23 32.40 16.79 15.40
C SER A 23 33.04 17.52 16.58
N PRO A 24 34.23 18.14 16.44
CA PRO A 24 34.91 18.84 17.52
C PRO A 24 34.28 20.20 17.87
N TYR A 25 33.20 20.60 17.19
CA TYR A 25 32.48 21.84 17.46
C TYR A 25 31.10 21.51 18.06
N GLY A 26 30.95 21.79 19.35
CA GLY A 26 29.76 21.51 20.17
C GLY A 26 28.52 22.31 19.79
N GLY A 27 27.94 21.97 18.64
CA GLY A 27 26.56 22.29 18.32
C GLY A 27 25.71 21.01 18.39
N ASP A 28 24.57 21.08 19.06
CA ASP A 28 23.56 20.01 19.11
C ASP A 28 22.99 19.75 17.72
N VAL A 29 23.73 19.02 16.89
CA VAL A 29 23.23 18.50 15.62
C VAL A 29 22.33 17.33 15.97
N LYS A 30 21.02 17.59 16.01
CA LYS A 30 19.95 16.58 16.04
C LYS A 30 20.11 15.66 14.83
N ARG A 31 21.00 14.67 14.92
CA ARG A 31 21.20 13.61 13.91
C ARG A 31 19.87 12.88 13.77
N ARG A 32 19.11 13.21 12.73
CA ARG A 32 18.08 12.31 12.22
C ARG A 32 18.84 11.10 11.68
N SER A 33 18.95 10.05 12.48
CA SER A 33 19.42 8.75 12.02
C SER A 33 18.42 8.25 10.98
N ILE A 34 18.75 8.46 9.71
CA ILE A 34 18.14 7.77 8.58
C ILE A 34 18.69 6.33 8.61
N CYS A 35 18.39 5.55 9.67
CA CYS A 35 18.47 4.11 9.53
C CYS A 35 17.27 3.72 8.68
N CYS A 36 17.53 2.99 7.60
CA CYS A 36 16.53 2.52 6.67
C CYS A 36 15.38 1.82 7.41
N ASP A 37 14.23 2.49 7.49
CA ASP A 37 12.91 1.96 7.88
C ASP A 37 12.39 0.90 6.88
N CYS A 38 13.26 0.39 6.01
CA CYS A 38 12.91 -0.26 4.75
C CYS A 38 12.65 -1.78 4.88
N CYS A 39 12.91 -2.42 6.02
CA CYS A 39 12.85 -3.88 6.07
C CYS A 39 11.91 -4.54 7.07
N CYS A 40 11.49 -3.96 8.20
CA CYS A 40 10.80 -4.79 9.21
C CYS A 40 10.00 -4.09 10.32
N LYS A 41 9.67 -2.80 10.25
CA LYS A 41 8.80 -2.17 11.28
C LYS A 41 7.32 -2.37 10.96
N SER A 42 6.92 -3.64 11.08
CA SER A 42 5.54 -4.14 11.07
C SER A 42 4.80 -3.79 9.78
N CYS A 43 4.85 -4.71 8.81
CA CYS A 43 3.85 -4.82 7.75
C CYS A 43 2.49 -5.09 8.41
N LEU A 44 1.89 -4.04 8.96
CA LEU A 44 0.57 -4.11 9.56
C LEU A 44 -0.40 -3.80 8.41
N PRO A 45 -1.11 -4.81 7.88
CA PRO A 45 -2.07 -4.59 6.80
C PRO A 45 -3.12 -3.58 7.26
N TYR A 46 -3.68 -2.83 6.30
CA TYR A 46 -4.81 -1.94 6.59
C TYR A 46 -6.02 -2.77 7.06
N ASP A 47 -6.47 -2.51 8.28
CA ASP A 47 -7.72 -3.04 8.84
C ASP A 47 -8.92 -2.13 8.50
N ASP A 48 -8.99 -1.68 7.24
CA ASP A 48 -10.13 -0.91 6.74
C ASP A 48 -10.82 -1.72 5.63
N ALA A 49 -12.14 -1.88 5.76
CA ALA A 49 -12.95 -2.64 4.83
C ALA A 49 -12.78 -2.19 3.37
N TYR A 50 -12.64 -0.88 3.09
CA TYR A 50 -12.47 -0.38 1.73
C TYR A 50 -11.14 -0.80 1.11
N MET A 51 -10.05 -0.79 1.89
CA MET A 51 -8.74 -1.25 1.42
C MET A 51 -8.74 -2.75 1.16
N ILE A 52 -9.40 -3.53 2.03
CA ILE A 52 -9.58 -4.98 1.84
C ILE A 52 -10.39 -5.25 0.56
N THR A 53 -11.52 -4.55 0.36
CA THR A 53 -12.34 -4.68 -0.86
C THR A 53 -11.55 -4.30 -2.12
N ALA A 54 -10.80 -3.20 -2.09
CA ALA A 54 -9.95 -2.81 -3.21
C ALA A 54 -8.92 -3.90 -3.56
N GLN A 55 -8.34 -4.56 -2.54
CA GLN A 55 -7.39 -5.65 -2.75
C GLN A 55 -8.03 -6.85 -3.45
N PHE A 56 -9.20 -7.29 -2.99
CA PHE A 56 -9.94 -8.37 -3.65
C PHE A 56 -10.32 -8.02 -5.08
N LEU A 57 -10.82 -6.81 -5.32
CA LEU A 57 -11.20 -6.35 -6.66
C LEU A 57 -10.00 -6.28 -7.60
N SER A 58 -8.83 -5.86 -7.12
CA SER A 58 -7.61 -5.81 -7.94
C SER A 58 -7.14 -7.20 -8.39
N ILE A 59 -7.29 -8.22 -7.53
CA ILE A 59 -6.95 -9.61 -7.87
C ILE A 59 -7.92 -10.13 -8.93
N LEU A 60 -9.22 -9.90 -8.75
CA LEU A 60 -10.23 -10.27 -9.75
C LEU A 60 -10.00 -9.54 -11.07
N ALA A 61 -9.72 -8.23 -11.04
CA ALA A 61 -9.42 -7.44 -12.22
C ALA A 61 -8.21 -8.02 -12.97
N PHE A 62 -7.12 -8.34 -12.25
CA PHE A 62 -5.92 -8.93 -12.83
C PHE A 62 -6.17 -10.29 -13.47
N LEU A 63 -6.93 -11.17 -12.81
CA LEU A 63 -7.30 -12.48 -13.36
C LEU A 63 -8.12 -12.37 -14.64
N VAL A 64 -8.90 -11.30 -14.79
CA VAL A 64 -9.70 -11.03 -16.00
C VAL A 64 -8.87 -10.33 -17.09
N SER A 65 -7.84 -9.56 -16.73
CA SER A 65 -6.97 -8.82 -17.66
C SER A 65 -5.97 -9.68 -18.46
N TRP A 66 -5.91 -11.00 -18.26
CA TRP A 66 -4.99 -11.91 -18.94
C TRP A 66 -5.21 -12.07 -20.45
N ILE A 67 -6.36 -11.61 -20.95
CA ILE A 67 -6.78 -11.77 -22.35
C ILE A 67 -5.81 -11.05 -23.31
N TRP A 68 -5.33 -9.87 -22.92
CA TRP A 68 -4.45 -9.08 -23.78
C TRP A 68 -3.17 -8.72 -23.03
N TYR A 69 -2.01 -8.94 -23.67
CA TYR A 69 -0.71 -8.85 -23.00
C TYR A 69 -0.41 -7.45 -22.45
N VAL A 70 -0.86 -6.39 -23.14
CA VAL A 70 -0.65 -5.00 -22.71
C VAL A 70 -1.42 -4.72 -21.42
N THR A 71 -2.72 -5.06 -21.38
CA THR A 71 -3.54 -4.93 -20.17
C THR A 71 -3.07 -5.86 -19.06
N PHE A 72 -2.52 -7.03 -19.41
CA PHE A 72 -1.92 -7.94 -18.45
C PHE A 72 -0.69 -7.33 -17.77
N ILE A 73 0.23 -6.72 -18.52
CA ILE A 73 1.42 -6.06 -17.96
C ILE A 73 1.02 -4.85 -17.10
N LEU A 74 0.11 -4.01 -17.60
CA LEU A 74 -0.41 -2.87 -16.84
C LEU A 74 -1.14 -3.32 -15.57
N GLY A 75 -1.97 -4.35 -15.67
CA GLY A 75 -2.68 -4.94 -14.54
C GLY A 75 -1.74 -5.59 -13.51
N ALA A 76 -0.68 -6.26 -13.95
CA ALA A 76 0.35 -6.82 -13.07
C ALA A 76 1.06 -5.73 -12.28
N ALA A 77 1.48 -4.64 -12.96
CA ALA A 77 2.12 -3.51 -12.30
C ALA A 77 1.19 -2.84 -11.29
N ALA A 78 -0.07 -2.60 -11.67
CA ALA A 78 -1.09 -2.04 -10.79
C ALA A 78 -1.32 -2.94 -9.55
N MET A 79 -1.44 -4.25 -9.75
CA MET A 79 -1.62 -5.23 -8.68
C MET A 79 -0.42 -5.23 -7.73
N ILE A 80 0.82 -5.27 -8.23
CA ILE A 80 2.03 -5.23 -7.39
C ILE A 80 2.06 -3.96 -6.54
N ILE A 81 1.74 -2.80 -7.12
CA ILE A 81 1.78 -1.53 -6.39
C ILE A 81 0.67 -1.49 -5.33
N LEU A 82 -0.52 -2.04 -5.60
CA LEU A 82 -1.59 -2.19 -4.62
C LEU A 82 -1.19 -3.14 -3.47
N GLN A 83 -0.57 -4.28 -3.78
CA GLN A 83 -0.06 -5.21 -2.77
C GLN A 83 1.02 -4.56 -1.91
N VAL A 84 1.94 -3.80 -2.51
CA VAL A 84 2.94 -3.03 -1.77
C VAL A 84 2.27 -1.97 -0.92
N ALA A 85 1.26 -1.26 -1.44
CA ALA A 85 0.51 -0.26 -0.68
C ALA A 85 -0.27 -0.85 0.49
N TRP A 86 -0.67 -2.11 0.42
CA TRP A 86 -1.39 -2.81 1.48
C TRP A 86 -0.44 -3.42 2.52
N CYS A 87 0.61 -4.11 2.08
CA CYS A 87 1.62 -4.73 2.93
C CYS A 87 2.51 -3.69 3.63
N CYS A 88 3.00 -2.73 2.86
CA CYS A 88 3.77 -1.60 3.37
C CYS A 88 2.80 -0.44 3.46
N ARG A 89 2.64 0.12 4.65
CA ARG A 89 1.77 1.27 4.83
C ARG A 89 2.36 2.50 4.13
N VAL A 90 2.00 2.72 2.86
CA VAL A 90 2.52 3.83 2.05
C VAL A 90 1.83 5.14 2.42
N GLY A 91 2.55 6.25 2.39
CA GLY A 91 1.98 7.59 2.63
C GLY A 91 0.98 8.01 1.55
N ARG A 92 0.25 9.11 1.82
CA ARG A 92 -0.80 9.66 0.93
C ARG A 92 -0.38 9.78 -0.53
N ALA A 93 0.86 10.19 -0.80
CA ALA A 93 1.38 10.31 -2.16
C ALA A 93 1.37 8.97 -2.92
N GLY A 94 1.75 7.87 -2.28
CA GLY A 94 1.75 6.56 -2.93
C GLY A 94 0.36 5.98 -3.13
N LEU A 95 -0.59 6.28 -2.24
CA LEU A 95 -2.00 5.96 -2.46
C LEU A 95 -2.62 6.78 -3.61
N ILE A 96 -2.18 8.01 -3.85
CA ILE A 96 -2.60 8.76 -5.05
C ILE A 96 -2.08 8.07 -6.31
N TRP A 97 -0.82 7.61 -6.29
CA TRP A 97 -0.25 6.84 -7.40
C TRP A 97 -1.02 5.54 -7.69
N THR A 98 -1.48 4.82 -6.68
CA THR A 98 -2.29 3.60 -6.89
C THR A 98 -3.62 3.92 -7.58
N VAL A 99 -4.28 5.03 -7.23
CA VAL A 99 -5.51 5.50 -7.89
C VAL A 99 -5.23 5.86 -9.35
N VAL A 100 -4.16 6.62 -9.62
CA VAL A 100 -3.78 7.01 -10.99
C VAL A 100 -3.51 5.79 -11.86
N ILE A 101 -2.73 4.83 -11.36
CA ILE A 101 -2.37 3.61 -12.11
C ILE A 101 -3.60 2.72 -12.34
N SER A 102 -4.48 2.58 -11.35
CA SER A 102 -5.75 1.85 -11.52
C SER A 102 -6.65 2.52 -12.56
N GLY A 103 -6.69 3.86 -12.58
CA GLY A 103 -7.38 4.64 -13.61
C GLY A 103 -6.81 4.42 -15.00
N LEU A 104 -5.47 4.42 -15.15
CA LEU A 104 -4.81 4.11 -16.42
C LEU A 104 -5.09 2.68 -16.89
N ALA A 105 -5.07 1.70 -15.98
CA ALA A 105 -5.43 0.32 -16.29
C ALA A 105 -6.90 0.20 -16.75
N SER A 106 -7.81 0.91 -16.08
CA SER A 106 -9.23 0.96 -16.45
C SER A 106 -9.43 1.53 -17.86
N VAL A 107 -8.87 2.71 -18.15
CA VAL A 107 -8.93 3.34 -19.48
C VAL A 107 -8.32 2.43 -20.53
N GLY A 108 -7.16 1.82 -20.24
CA GLY A 108 -6.51 0.86 -21.14
C GLY A 108 -7.41 -0.33 -21.49
N CYS A 109 -8.17 -0.86 -20.53
CA CYS A 109 -9.12 -1.95 -20.77
C CYS A 109 -10.30 -1.51 -21.65
N PHE A 110 -10.85 -0.30 -21.45
CA PHE A 110 -11.92 0.23 -22.31
C PHE A 110 -11.45 0.48 -23.74
N VAL A 111 -10.25 1.04 -23.91
CA VAL A 111 -9.64 1.24 -25.23
C VAL A 111 -9.41 -0.10 -25.92
N ALA A 112 -8.88 -1.10 -25.20
CA ALA A 112 -8.68 -2.45 -25.73
C ALA A 112 -9.99 -3.11 -26.19
N GLY A 113 -11.03 -3.09 -25.35
CA GLY A 113 -12.35 -3.65 -25.71
C GLY A 113 -12.99 -2.92 -26.90
N THR A 114 -12.81 -1.60 -26.99
CA THR A 114 -13.28 -0.82 -28.15
C THR A 114 -12.52 -1.18 -29.41
N LEU A 115 -11.19 -1.32 -29.33
CA LEU A 115 -10.37 -1.73 -30.47
C LEU A 115 -10.74 -3.14 -30.95
N MET A 116 -10.97 -4.10 -30.05
CA MET A 116 -11.41 -5.45 -30.42
C MET A 116 -12.69 -5.44 -31.26
N ILE A 117 -13.69 -4.63 -30.89
CA ILE A 117 -14.93 -4.50 -31.66
C ILE A 117 -14.68 -3.86 -33.03
N LEU A 118 -13.82 -2.83 -33.10
CA LEU A 118 -13.59 -2.07 -34.33
C LEU A 118 -12.64 -2.77 -35.32
N THR A 119 -11.66 -3.52 -34.82
CA THR A 119 -10.64 -4.15 -35.68
C THR A 119 -11.01 -5.54 -36.14
N TRP A 120 -11.88 -6.26 -35.41
CA TRP A 120 -12.26 -7.63 -35.74
C TRP A 120 -13.58 -7.74 -36.51
N ASP A 121 -14.25 -6.62 -36.76
CA ASP A 121 -15.49 -6.59 -37.54
C ASP A 121 -15.24 -7.16 -38.95
N GLY A 122 -15.80 -8.34 -39.21
CA GLY A 122 -15.72 -9.04 -40.50
C GLY A 122 -14.50 -9.95 -40.70
N ASP A 123 -13.60 -10.08 -39.71
CA ASP A 123 -12.46 -10.99 -39.81
C ASP A 123 -12.84 -12.43 -39.43
N THR A 124 -12.34 -13.39 -40.21
CA THR A 124 -12.63 -14.83 -40.01
C THR A 124 -11.70 -15.52 -39.01
N TRP A 125 -10.60 -14.86 -38.65
CA TRP A 125 -9.57 -15.39 -37.74
C TRP A 125 -9.13 -14.29 -36.76
N CYS A 126 -9.31 -14.53 -35.46
CA CYS A 126 -8.79 -13.65 -34.42
C CYS A 126 -7.73 -14.38 -33.61
N ASP A 127 -6.52 -13.82 -33.58
CA ASP A 127 -5.58 -14.15 -32.52
C ASP A 127 -5.70 -13.10 -31.41
N VAL A 128 -6.21 -13.54 -30.27
CA VAL A 128 -6.43 -12.70 -29.10
C VAL A 128 -5.10 -12.22 -28.49
N PHE A 129 -4.03 -13.00 -28.65
CA PHE A 129 -2.72 -12.71 -28.08
C PHE A 129 -1.86 -11.84 -28.97
N THR A 130 -1.98 -12.00 -30.29
CA THR A 130 -1.22 -11.22 -31.25
C THR A 130 -2.19 -10.42 -32.13
N MET A 131 -2.18 -9.09 -32.00
CA MET A 131 -2.90 -8.19 -32.91
C MET A 131 -2.35 -8.25 -34.37
N GLN A 132 -1.55 -9.26 -34.71
CA GLN A 132 -0.96 -9.45 -36.02
C GLN A 132 -1.69 -10.58 -36.75
N SER A 133 -2.41 -10.21 -37.81
CA SER A 133 -2.96 -11.14 -38.81
C SER A 133 -1.88 -11.62 -39.79
N SER A 134 -0.71 -12.03 -39.29
CA SER A 134 0.47 -12.31 -40.13
C SER A 134 0.73 -13.80 -40.27
N PHE A 135 -0.08 -14.51 -41.07
CA PHE A 135 0.30 -15.81 -41.60
C PHE A 135 -0.16 -15.98 -43.05
N ASP A 136 0.74 -15.65 -43.99
CA ASP A 136 0.71 -15.99 -45.42
C ASP A 136 0.94 -17.51 -45.67
N GLY A 137 0.32 -18.37 -44.85
CA GLY A 137 0.52 -19.82 -44.88
C GLY A 137 -0.66 -20.55 -45.52
N SER A 138 -0.58 -20.79 -46.84
CA SER A 138 -1.60 -21.42 -47.69
C SER A 138 -1.88 -22.91 -47.44
N TRP A 139 -1.83 -23.40 -46.20
CA TRP A 139 -1.91 -24.84 -45.93
C TRP A 139 -2.90 -25.13 -44.80
N TYR A 140 -4.03 -25.76 -45.14
CA TYR A 140 -5.12 -26.28 -44.29
C TYR A 140 -6.42 -25.44 -44.21
N GLU A 141 -7.08 -25.36 -45.35
CA GLU A 141 -8.48 -25.00 -45.55
C GLU A 141 -9.41 -26.18 -45.15
N TYR A 142 -9.53 -26.52 -43.86
CA TYR A 142 -10.61 -27.41 -43.37
C TYR A 142 -10.89 -27.33 -41.85
N TYR A 143 -10.51 -26.27 -41.15
CA TYR A 143 -11.04 -26.03 -39.81
C TYR A 143 -12.30 -25.15 -39.96
N GLN A 144 -13.43 -25.68 -39.48
CA GLN A 144 -14.68 -24.93 -39.35
C GLN A 144 -14.38 -23.55 -38.79
N SER A 145 -14.82 -22.52 -39.49
CA SER A 145 -14.70 -21.14 -39.05
C SER A 145 -15.56 -20.95 -37.80
N ASP A 146 -14.98 -21.23 -36.64
CA ASP A 146 -15.51 -20.75 -35.38
C ASP A 146 -15.44 -19.23 -35.45
N SER A 147 -16.58 -18.61 -35.79
CA SER A 147 -16.73 -17.17 -35.84
C SER A 147 -16.19 -16.59 -34.53
N CYS A 148 -15.21 -15.71 -34.65
CA CYS A 148 -14.58 -15.05 -33.52
C CYS A 148 -15.65 -14.37 -32.67
N ASN A 149 -15.74 -14.75 -31.38
CA ASN A 149 -16.72 -14.18 -30.47
C ASN A 149 -16.22 -12.82 -29.94
N GLU A 150 -16.08 -11.85 -30.84
CA GLU A 150 -15.62 -10.49 -30.60
C GLU A 150 -16.37 -9.83 -29.43
N GLY A 151 -17.69 -10.02 -29.37
CA GLY A 151 -18.54 -9.50 -28.31
C GLY A 151 -18.18 -10.07 -26.94
N ALA A 152 -17.86 -11.37 -26.86
CA ALA A 152 -17.43 -11.97 -25.60
C ALA A 152 -16.09 -11.39 -25.12
N TRP A 153 -15.09 -11.27 -26.01
CA TRP A 153 -13.77 -10.74 -25.65
C TRP A 153 -13.84 -9.26 -25.23
N ALA A 154 -14.59 -8.45 -25.98
CA ALA A 154 -14.82 -7.05 -25.63
C ALA A 154 -15.56 -6.91 -24.30
N ALA A 155 -16.58 -7.74 -24.04
CA ALA A 155 -17.29 -7.75 -22.77
C ALA A 155 -16.35 -8.05 -21.61
N VAL A 156 -15.43 -9.02 -21.75
CA VAL A 156 -14.47 -9.32 -20.69
C VAL A 156 -13.50 -8.14 -20.45
N ALA A 157 -13.03 -7.47 -21.51
CA ALA A 157 -12.21 -6.27 -21.38
C ALA A 157 -12.96 -5.14 -20.65
N PHE A 158 -14.24 -4.91 -20.95
CA PHE A 158 -15.05 -3.92 -20.25
C PHE A 158 -15.26 -4.28 -18.77
N VAL A 159 -15.51 -5.55 -18.45
CA VAL A 159 -15.62 -6.01 -17.06
C VAL A 159 -14.32 -5.75 -16.30
N ALA A 160 -13.15 -6.06 -16.89
CA ALA A 160 -11.87 -5.72 -16.29
C ALA A 160 -11.70 -4.21 -16.07
N GLY A 161 -12.11 -3.40 -17.05
CA GLY A 161 -12.08 -1.94 -16.96
C GLY A 161 -12.92 -1.41 -15.80
N VAL A 162 -14.12 -1.96 -15.59
CA VAL A 162 -15.00 -1.60 -14.47
C VAL A 162 -14.39 -2.04 -13.13
N LEU A 163 -13.79 -3.22 -13.05
CA LEU A 163 -13.14 -3.70 -11.82
C LEU A 163 -11.94 -2.83 -11.42
N TRP A 164 -11.10 -2.42 -12.37
CA TRP A 164 -10.01 -1.48 -12.14
C TRP A 164 -10.51 -0.09 -11.71
N ALA A 165 -11.59 0.40 -12.34
CA ALA A 165 -12.24 1.66 -11.94
C ALA A 165 -12.75 1.59 -10.50
N ALA A 166 -13.50 0.53 -10.16
CA ALA A 166 -14.03 0.32 -8.82
C ALA A 166 -12.91 0.24 -7.78
N THR A 167 -11.83 -0.48 -8.07
CA THR A 167 -10.62 -0.54 -7.23
C THR A 167 -10.08 0.86 -6.93
N GLY A 168 -9.87 1.67 -7.98
CA GLY A 168 -9.43 3.06 -7.83
C GLY A 168 -10.40 3.92 -7.02
N THR A 169 -11.72 3.75 -7.24
CA THR A 169 -12.76 4.45 -6.48
C THR A 169 -12.73 4.12 -5.00
N TYR A 170 -12.57 2.84 -4.62
CA TYR A 170 -12.49 2.45 -3.21
C TYR A 170 -11.26 3.05 -2.51
N VAL A 171 -10.10 3.03 -3.18
CA VAL A 171 -8.88 3.68 -2.65
C VAL A 171 -9.08 5.19 -2.53
N MET A 172 -9.76 5.82 -3.49
CA MET A 172 -10.06 7.25 -3.44
C MET A 172 -11.02 7.61 -2.31
N ILE A 173 -12.07 6.81 -2.09
CA ILE A 173 -13.00 6.98 -0.95
C ILE A 173 -12.23 6.86 0.38
N PHE A 174 -11.33 5.88 0.48
CA PHE A 174 -10.46 5.72 1.64
C PHE A 174 -9.57 6.96 1.87
N LEU A 175 -9.00 7.53 0.80
CA LEU A 175 -8.18 8.74 0.86
C LEU A 175 -8.98 9.99 1.29
N VAL A 176 -10.14 10.22 0.67
CA VAL A 176 -10.96 11.43 0.90
C VAL A 176 -11.63 11.39 2.27
N SER A 177 -11.99 10.21 2.77
CA SER A 177 -12.62 10.06 4.09
C SER A 177 -11.73 10.43 5.28
N GLY A 178 -10.44 10.75 5.06
CA GLY A 178 -9.49 11.11 6.12
C GLY A 178 -9.11 9.95 7.04
N ARG A 179 -9.63 8.74 6.80
CA ARG A 179 -9.30 7.54 7.58
C ARG A 179 -7.83 7.21 7.57
N HIS A 180 -7.14 7.54 6.47
CA HIS A 180 -5.70 7.41 6.36
C HIS A 180 -4.94 8.27 7.39
N ALA A 181 -5.39 9.50 7.68
CA ALA A 181 -4.77 10.39 8.66
C ALA A 181 -4.96 9.87 10.09
N ARG A 182 -6.21 9.53 10.46
CA ARG A 182 -6.53 9.00 11.81
C ARG A 182 -5.68 7.78 12.18
N SER A 183 -5.43 6.92 11.20
CA SER A 183 -4.70 5.69 11.45
C SER A 183 -3.17 5.90 11.50
N LEU A 184 -2.66 7.08 11.08
CA LEU A 184 -1.28 7.51 11.34
C LEU A 184 -1.15 8.09 12.75
N ASP A 185 -2.13 8.87 13.20
CA ASP A 185 -2.11 9.55 14.52
C ASP A 185 -2.13 8.56 15.70
N VAL A 186 -3.01 7.55 15.66
CA VAL A 186 -3.08 6.49 16.71
C VAL A 186 -1.74 5.79 16.90
N ARG A 187 -0.93 5.68 15.82
CA ARG A 187 0.38 5.03 15.90
C ARG A 187 1.46 5.95 16.47
N SER A 188 1.39 7.25 16.23
CA SER A 188 2.30 8.19 16.91
C SER A 188 2.08 8.15 18.42
N GLU A 189 0.84 8.10 18.87
CA GLU A 189 0.51 8.01 20.31
C GLU A 189 0.95 6.67 20.91
N GLN A 190 0.71 5.56 20.20
CA GLN A 190 1.12 4.25 20.69
C GLN A 190 2.65 4.09 20.75
N HIS A 191 3.38 4.74 19.82
CA HIS A 191 4.83 4.74 19.88
C HIS A 191 5.36 5.53 21.07
N GLU A 192 4.70 6.64 21.44
CA GLU A 192 5.05 7.44 22.63
C GLU A 192 4.83 6.63 23.92
N HIS A 193 3.70 5.93 24.02
CA HIS A 193 3.42 5.07 25.17
C HIS A 193 4.38 3.89 25.33
N ASP A 194 4.78 3.21 24.24
CA ASP A 194 5.74 2.09 24.32
C ASP A 194 7.15 2.55 24.74
N VAL A 195 7.53 3.79 24.43
CA VAL A 195 8.83 4.37 24.86
C VAL A 195 8.84 4.63 26.37
N ASP A 196 7.72 5.07 26.94
CA ASP A 196 7.63 5.34 28.38
C ASP A 196 7.53 4.04 29.23
N VAL A 197 6.90 2.99 28.70
CA VAL A 197 6.80 1.70 29.41
C VAL A 197 8.13 0.91 29.40
N GLY A 198 9.06 1.27 28.50
CA GLY A 198 10.38 0.63 28.39
C GLY A 198 11.38 0.96 29.50
N VAL A 199 11.12 1.97 30.33
CA VAL A 199 11.95 2.25 31.52
C VAL A 199 11.34 1.53 32.72
N ILE A 200 11.42 0.20 32.73
CA ILE A 200 11.31 -0.54 33.99
C ILE A 200 12.52 -0.08 34.80
N PRO A 201 12.36 0.61 35.94
CA PRO A 201 13.48 0.93 36.81
C PRO A 201 14.09 -0.41 37.21
N LEU A 202 15.31 -0.68 36.76
CA LEU A 202 16.07 -1.80 37.30
C LEU A 202 16.03 -1.68 38.83
N PRO A 203 15.84 -2.78 39.57
CA PRO A 203 15.89 -2.74 41.03
C PRO A 203 17.18 -2.05 41.42
N ILE A 204 17.05 -0.85 41.98
CA ILE A 204 18.19 -0.13 42.53
C ILE A 204 18.73 -1.09 43.60
N PRO A 205 20.02 -1.49 43.55
CA PRO A 205 20.59 -2.31 44.60
C PRO A 205 20.30 -1.64 45.95
N PRO A 206 19.91 -2.40 46.99
CA PRO A 206 19.40 -1.84 48.23
C PRO A 206 20.36 -0.78 48.77
N HIS A 207 19.92 0.48 48.67
CA HIS A 207 20.67 1.61 49.19
C HIS A 207 20.64 1.46 50.71
N VAL A 208 21.78 1.16 51.32
CA VAL A 208 21.92 1.15 52.78
C VAL A 208 21.63 2.59 53.25
N PRO A 209 20.58 2.82 54.05
CA PRO A 209 20.29 4.16 54.53
C PRO A 209 21.31 4.55 55.60
N PRO A 210 21.94 5.74 55.53
CA PRO A 210 22.58 6.30 56.69
C PRO A 210 21.52 6.57 57.78
N PRO A 211 21.85 6.32 59.05
CA PRO A 211 20.89 6.38 60.13
C PRO A 211 20.41 7.82 60.36
N GLY A 212 19.08 7.99 60.36
CA GLY A 212 18.40 9.16 60.90
C GLY A 212 17.92 10.17 59.86
N GLN A 213 16.75 9.91 59.25
CA GLN A 213 15.89 11.02 58.81
C GLN A 213 14.41 10.64 58.87
N SER A 214 13.67 11.55 59.48
CA SER A 214 12.28 11.46 59.92
C SER A 214 11.28 11.60 58.77
N ASN A 215 10.22 10.79 58.83
CA ASN A 215 9.06 10.76 57.95
C ASN A 215 8.45 12.14 57.66
N ARG A 216 8.23 12.46 56.38
CA ARG A 216 7.21 13.44 55.94
C ARG A 216 6.30 12.78 54.90
N ARG A 217 5.03 12.63 55.26
CA ARG A 217 3.92 12.30 54.37
C ARG A 217 3.70 13.45 53.38
N LEU A 218 3.58 13.15 52.09
CA LEU A 218 2.87 14.00 51.13
C LEU A 218 1.68 13.23 50.55
N SER A 219 0.55 13.92 50.51
CA SER A 219 -0.77 13.49 50.06
C SER A 219 -0.87 13.44 48.53
N PRO A 220 -1.84 12.69 47.96
CA PRO A 220 -2.04 12.60 46.52
C PRO A 220 -2.90 13.77 46.02
N SER A 221 -2.49 14.44 44.93
CA SER A 221 -3.35 15.36 44.19
C SER A 221 -4.01 14.66 43.01
N THR A 222 -5.30 14.93 42.94
CA THR A 222 -6.33 14.57 41.97
C THR A 222 -6.05 15.01 40.53
N ALA A 223 -6.66 14.21 39.64
CA ALA A 223 -7.06 14.31 38.23
C ALA A 223 -7.36 15.69 37.59
N GLU A 224 -7.81 15.62 36.32
CA GLU A 224 -8.34 16.64 35.38
C GLU A 224 -7.27 17.25 34.44
N GLU A 225 -7.45 17.43 33.13
CA GLU A 225 -8.62 17.44 32.23
C GLU A 225 -8.05 17.47 30.78
N THR A 226 -8.50 16.62 29.86
CA THR A 226 -8.14 16.74 28.43
C THR A 226 -9.41 16.94 27.61
N ASP A 227 -9.68 18.22 27.32
CA ASP A 227 -10.71 18.66 26.40
C ASP A 227 -10.33 18.36 24.95
N ILE A 228 -11.24 17.63 24.30
CA ILE A 228 -11.23 17.30 22.88
C ILE A 228 -11.80 18.51 22.12
N VAL A 229 -10.91 19.38 21.63
CA VAL A 229 -11.24 20.42 20.64
C VAL A 229 -10.69 19.99 19.29
N LEU A 230 -11.40 19.11 18.58
CA LEU A 230 -11.05 18.78 17.20
C LEU A 230 -12.28 18.34 16.40
N ASN A 231 -13.20 19.26 16.06
CA ASN A 231 -14.22 18.91 15.07
C ASN A 231 -14.82 20.03 14.20
N ASP A 232 -14.40 21.29 14.30
CA ASP A 232 -15.04 22.35 13.50
C ASP A 232 -14.48 22.49 12.06
N GLY A 233 -13.25 22.05 11.81
CA GLY A 233 -12.63 22.19 10.48
C GLY A 233 -13.13 21.21 9.40
N TYR A 234 -13.78 20.11 9.78
CA TYR A 234 -14.13 19.04 8.84
C TYR A 234 -15.49 19.26 8.14
N GLN A 235 -16.40 20.02 8.77
CA GLN A 235 -17.72 20.30 8.20
C GLN A 235 -17.64 21.34 7.07
N GLU A 236 -16.70 22.29 7.13
CA GLU A 236 -16.61 23.35 6.12
C GLU A 236 -16.07 22.87 4.76
N LEU A 237 -15.31 21.77 4.74
CA LEU A 237 -14.74 21.21 3.52
C LEU A 237 -15.75 20.37 2.71
N MET A 238 -16.76 19.79 3.37
CA MET A 238 -17.80 18.98 2.71
C MET A 238 -18.96 19.82 2.14
N ALA A 239 -19.10 21.08 2.56
CA ALA A 239 -20.15 21.98 2.05
C ALA A 239 -19.80 22.64 0.69
N LYS A 240 -18.57 22.45 0.19
CA LYS A 240 -18.05 23.08 -1.04
C LYS A 240 -17.76 22.08 -2.16
N VAL A 241 -18.08 20.80 -1.97
CA VAL A 241 -17.99 19.73 -2.97
C VAL A 241 -19.40 19.29 -3.33
#